data_AF-A0A974VM50-F1
#
_entry.id   AF-A0A974VM50-F1
#
_cell.length_a   1.000
_cell.length_b   1.000
_cell.length_c   1.000
_cell.angle_alpha   90.00
_cell.angle_beta   90.00
_cell.angle_gamma   90.00
#
_symmetry.space_group_name_H-M   'P 1'
#
loop_
_entity.id
_entity.type
_entity.pdbx_description
1 polymer ?
#
loop_
_entity_poly.entity_id
_entity_poly.type
_entity_poly.pdbx_seq_one_letter_code
_entity_poly.pdbx_strand_id
1 'polypeptide(L)'
;MPWWFWMLLTGALAAVSLAVVGFLLYSIVKKGLNVMGSVEQWATDYSEKMEQAQQVSYLTVEKTSKPAIFTPLNEAVSDYELGKKERKIDRATRRYQRRQTLGQPQRVDDIRINAQKGAL
;
A
#
# COMPACT_ATOMS: atom_id res chain seq x y z
N MET A 1 -45.62 -38.96 -30.73
CA MET A 1 -44.25 -38.81 -30.19
C MET A 1 -43.90 -40.07 -29.43
N PRO A 2 -42.73 -40.71 -29.67
CA PRO A 2 -42.36 -41.96 -28.99
C PRO A 2 -42.16 -41.71 -27.49
N TRP A 3 -42.77 -42.52 -26.64
CA TRP A 3 -42.68 -42.40 -25.17
C TRP A 3 -41.23 -42.44 -24.64
N TRP A 4 -40.35 -43.17 -25.32
CA TRP A 4 -38.90 -43.23 -25.05
C TRP A 4 -38.17 -41.88 -25.14
N PHE A 5 -38.68 -40.92 -25.92
CA PHE A 5 -38.09 -39.58 -26.02
C PHE A 5 -38.05 -38.87 -24.67
N TRP A 6 -39.09 -39.05 -23.84
CA TRP A 6 -39.17 -38.41 -22.53
C TRP A 6 -38.12 -38.93 -21.55
N MET A 7 -37.75 -40.21 -21.63
CA MET A 7 -36.68 -40.78 -20.80
C MET A 7 -35.30 -40.28 -21.20
N LEU A 8 -35.07 -40.09 -22.50
CA LEU A 8 -33.83 -39.47 -22.99
C LEU A 8 -33.73 -38.00 -22.59
N LEU A 9 -34.85 -37.27 -22.69
CA LEU A 9 -34.92 -35.86 -22.30
C LEU A 9 -34.60 -35.69 -20.81
N THR A 10 -35.25 -36.47 -19.93
CA THR A 10 -35.01 -36.37 -18.49
C THR A 10 -33.60 -36.82 -18.10
N GLY A 11 -33.06 -37.87 -18.74
CA GLY A 11 -31.68 -38.30 -18.54
C GLY A 11 -30.65 -37.24 -18.93
N ALA A 12 -30.81 -36.62 -20.09
CA ALA A 12 -29.96 -35.52 -20.54
C ALA A 12 -30.06 -34.31 -19.60
N LEU A 13 -31.27 -33.97 -19.14
CA LEU A 13 -31.50 -32.87 -18.21
C LEU A 13 -30.81 -33.13 -16.86
N ALA A 14 -30.90 -34.35 -16.32
CA ALA A 14 -30.24 -34.74 -15.09
C ALA A 14 -28.71 -34.71 -15.23
N ALA A 15 -28.18 -35.19 -16.35
CA ALA A 15 -26.74 -35.19 -16.62
C ALA A 15 -26.18 -33.76 -16.71
N VAL A 16 -26.88 -32.85 -17.41
CA VAL A 16 -26.47 -31.44 -17.50
C VAL A 16 -26.54 -30.76 -16.14
N SER A 17 -27.59 -31.02 -15.35
CA SER A 17 -27.71 -30.47 -14.00
C SER A 17 -26.55 -30.91 -13.10
N LEU A 18 -26.22 -32.20 -13.10
CA LEU A 18 -25.07 -32.73 -12.35
C LEU A 18 -23.75 -32.14 -12.82
N ALA A 19 -23.55 -31.99 -14.14
CA ALA A 19 -22.34 -31.40 -14.68
C ALA A 19 -22.15 -29.94 -14.22
N VAL A 20 -23.23 -29.13 -14.24
CA VAL A 20 -23.19 -27.74 -13.78
C VAL A 20 -22.89 -27.66 -12.29
N VAL A 21 -23.58 -28.45 -11.46
CA VAL A 21 -23.37 -28.48 -10.01
C VAL A 21 -21.95 -28.92 -9.67
N GLY A 22 -21.46 -29.98 -10.31
CA GLY A 22 -20.09 -30.48 -10.13
C GLY A 22 -19.04 -29.45 -10.52
N PHE A 23 -19.23 -28.76 -11.65
CA PHE A 23 -18.34 -27.69 -12.10
C PHE A 23 -18.32 -26.51 -11.13
N LEU A 24 -19.49 -26.07 -10.65
CA LEU A 24 -19.60 -24.99 -9.67
C LEU A 24 -18.90 -25.34 -8.36
N LEU A 25 -19.17 -26.52 -7.80
CA LEU A 25 -18.50 -27.03 -6.59
C LEU A 25 -16.98 -27.05 -6.76
N TYR A 26 -16.49 -27.62 -7.86
CA TYR A 26 -15.06 -27.65 -8.16
C TYR A 26 -14.47 -26.23 -8.24
N SER A 27 -15.16 -25.32 -8.91
CA SER A 27 -14.71 -23.93 -9.05
C SER A 27 -14.68 -23.18 -7.72
N ILE A 28 -15.67 -23.40 -6.84
CA ILE A 28 -15.77 -22.75 -5.53
C ILE A 28 -14.68 -23.28 -4.61
N VAL A 29 -14.46 -24.59 -4.55
CA VAL A 29 -13.40 -25.20 -3.73
C VAL A 29 -12.03 -24.69 -4.17
N LYS A 30 -11.76 -24.68 -5.49
CA LYS A 30 -10.48 -24.20 -6.03
C LYS A 30 -10.25 -22.71 -5.72
N LYS A 31 -11.29 -21.88 -5.86
CA LYS A 31 -11.21 -20.45 -5.53
C LYS A 31 -11.07 -20.23 -4.02
N GLY A 32 -11.82 -20.95 -3.20
CA GLY A 32 -11.77 -20.85 -1.74
C GLY A 32 -10.38 -21.18 -1.19
N LEU A 33 -9.76 -22.25 -1.67
CA LEU A 33 -8.39 -22.61 -1.29
C LEU A 33 -7.36 -21.54 -1.71
N ASN A 34 -7.49 -20.96 -2.90
CA ASN A 34 -6.62 -19.86 -3.34
C ASN A 34 -6.83 -18.57 -2.51
N VAL A 35 -8.08 -18.28 -2.12
CA VAL A 35 -8.41 -17.12 -1.28
C VAL A 35 -7.81 -17.30 0.12
N MET A 36 -7.81 -18.52 0.67
CA MET A 36 -7.22 -18.80 1.98
C MET A 36 -5.73 -18.47 2.04
N GLY A 37 -4.96 -18.85 1.02
CA GLY A 37 -3.54 -18.47 0.92
C GLY A 37 -3.33 -16.96 0.72
N SER A 38 -4.26 -16.29 0.02
CA SER A 38 -4.22 -14.83 -0.15
C SER A 38 -4.55 -14.08 1.14
N VAL A 39 -5.45 -14.63 1.97
CA VAL A 39 -5.81 -14.09 3.28
C VAL A 39 -4.66 -14.28 4.27
N GLU A 40 -3.95 -15.40 4.22
CA GLU A 40 -2.77 -15.65 5.07
C GLU A 40 -1.61 -14.68 4.73
N GLN A 41 -1.38 -14.43 3.45
CA GLN A 41 -0.43 -13.40 2.98
C GLN A 41 -0.86 -12.00 3.40
N TRP A 42 -2.14 -11.66 3.28
CA TRP A 42 -2.65 -10.36 3.72
C TRP A 42 -2.56 -10.18 5.24
N ALA A 43 -2.82 -11.24 6.02
CA ALA A 43 -2.71 -11.21 7.47
C ALA A 43 -1.27 -11.05 7.95
N THR A 44 -0.31 -11.71 7.30
CA THR A 44 1.12 -11.56 7.58
C THR A 44 1.63 -10.16 7.22
N ASP A 45 1.31 -9.65 6.04
CA ASP A 45 1.63 -8.27 5.62
C ASP A 45 1.02 -7.21 6.56
N TYR A 46 -0.21 -7.43 7.01
CA TYR A 46 -0.90 -6.52 7.92
C TYR A 46 -0.29 -6.56 9.32
N SER A 47 0.05 -7.76 9.82
CA SER A 47 0.73 -7.92 11.10
C SER A 47 2.10 -7.24 11.09
N GLU A 48 2.89 -7.42 10.04
CA GLU A 48 4.21 -6.79 9.90
C GLU A 48 4.10 -5.26 9.82
N LYS A 49 3.12 -4.73 9.09
CA LYS A 49 2.85 -3.29 9.03
C LYS A 49 2.35 -2.73 10.36
N MET A 50 1.56 -3.48 11.12
CA MET A 50 1.12 -3.08 12.45
C MET A 50 2.28 -3.11 13.45
N GLU A 51 3.16 -4.10 13.38
CA GLU A 51 4.36 -4.16 14.22
C GLU A 51 5.32 -3.00 13.88
N GLN A 52 5.53 -2.70 12.59
CA GLN A 52 6.26 -1.50 12.15
C GLN A 52 5.57 -0.21 12.63
N ALA A 53 4.25 -0.10 12.55
CA ALA A 53 3.51 1.06 13.03
C ALA A 53 3.59 1.22 14.57
N GLN A 54 3.60 0.11 15.31
CA GLN A 54 3.80 0.11 16.76
C GLN A 54 5.24 0.48 17.13
N GLN A 55 6.24 0.04 16.37
CA GLN A 55 7.62 0.49 16.51
C GLN A 55 7.81 1.96 16.14
N VAL A 56 6.95 2.51 15.28
CA VAL A 56 6.91 3.95 14.90
C VAL A 56 6.03 4.78 15.86
N SER A 57 5.44 4.18 16.89
CA SER A 57 4.54 4.82 17.86
C SER A 57 5.25 5.70 18.91
N TYR A 58 6.32 6.37 18.49
CA TYR A 58 6.82 7.61 19.09
C TYR A 58 6.85 8.76 18.07
N LEU A 59 6.13 8.64 16.94
CA LEU A 59 5.70 9.81 16.18
C LEU A 59 4.77 10.64 17.06
N THR A 60 5.42 11.52 17.81
CA THR A 60 4.92 12.71 18.50
C THR A 60 3.55 13.07 17.95
N VAL A 61 2.52 12.88 18.77
CA VAL A 61 1.19 13.49 18.57
C VAL A 61 1.44 14.90 18.06
N GLU A 62 1.00 15.19 16.83
CA GLU A 62 1.24 16.46 16.17
C GLU A 62 0.92 17.58 17.16
N LYS A 63 1.98 18.25 17.65
CA LYS A 63 1.84 19.25 18.71
C LYS A 63 0.76 20.21 18.24
N THR A 64 -0.27 20.39 19.05
CA THR A 64 -1.34 21.35 18.79
C THR A 64 -0.68 22.63 18.26
N SER A 65 -0.98 22.99 17.01
CA SER A 65 -0.33 24.12 16.35
C SER A 65 -0.61 25.34 17.18
N LYS A 66 0.39 25.87 17.88
CA LYS A 66 0.22 27.10 18.67
C LYS A 66 -0.27 28.19 17.71
N PRO A 67 -1.35 28.92 18.06
CA PRO A 67 -1.83 29.99 17.21
C PRO A 67 -0.72 31.03 17.05
N ALA A 68 -0.30 31.26 15.79
CA ALA A 68 0.80 32.14 15.42
C ALA A 68 0.60 33.62 15.83
N ILE A 69 -0.60 33.97 16.30
CA ILE A 69 -0.99 35.31 16.75
C ILE A 69 -0.18 35.73 18.00
N PHE A 70 0.27 34.77 18.81
CA PHE A 70 1.01 35.05 20.06
C PHE A 70 2.51 34.75 19.97
N THR A 71 3.03 34.39 18.80
CA THR A 71 4.45 34.09 18.63
C THR A 71 5.25 35.39 18.45
N PRO A 72 6.33 35.63 19.21
CA PRO A 72 7.17 36.80 19.02
C PRO A 72 7.84 36.75 17.63
N LEU A 73 8.03 37.92 17.00
CA LEU A 73 8.46 38.02 15.60
C LEU A 73 9.78 37.29 15.32
N ASN A 74 10.73 37.36 16.25
CA ASN A 74 12.03 36.68 16.12
C ASN A 74 11.88 35.16 16.02
N GLU A 75 11.00 34.57 16.83
CA GLU A 75 10.72 33.13 16.84
C GLU A 75 9.96 32.71 15.57
N ALA A 76 8.99 33.51 15.14
CA ALA A 76 8.27 33.26 13.88
C ALA A 76 9.21 33.30 12.65
N VAL A 77 10.16 34.24 12.62
CA VAL A 77 11.16 34.33 11.54
C VAL A 77 12.13 33.15 11.59
N SER A 78 12.59 32.73 12.77
CA SER A 78 13.45 31.55 12.88
C SER A 78 12.74 30.28 12.42
N ASP A 79 11.48 30.10 12.82
CA ASP A 79 10.68 28.94 12.43
C ASP A 79 10.42 28.92 10.92
N TYR A 80 10.15 30.09 10.34
CA TYR A 80 9.99 30.23 8.90
C TYR A 80 11.27 29.84 8.13
N GLU A 81 12.42 30.34 8.56
CA GLU A 81 13.70 30.05 7.90
C GLU A 81 14.10 28.57 8.07
N LEU A 82 13.82 27.97 9.23
CA LEU A 82 13.99 26.53 9.46
C LEU A 82 13.09 25.71 8.53
N GLY A 83 11.79 25.99 8.50
CA GLY A 83 10.83 25.29 7.64
C GLY A 83 11.09 25.52 6.14
N LYS A 84 11.67 26.65 5.76
CA LYS A 84 12.13 26.91 4.38
C LYS A 84 13.32 26.01 4.01
N LYS A 85 14.30 25.86 4.91
CA LYS A 85 15.44 24.97 4.70
C LYS A 85 15.00 23.51 4.64
N GLU A 86 14.11 23.09 5.53
CA GLU A 86 13.57 21.73 5.56
C GLU A 86 12.86 21.38 4.24
N ARG A 87 11.96 22.25 3.76
CA ARG A 87 11.30 22.08 2.45
C ARG A 87 12.29 22.02 1.29
N LYS A 88 13.40 22.77 1.35
CA LYS A 88 14.45 22.71 0.32
C LYS A 88 15.15 21.34 0.33
N ILE A 89 15.49 20.84 1.51
CA ILE A 89 16.14 19.54 1.68
C ILE A 89 15.21 18.41 1.21
N ASP A 90 13.94 18.42 1.64
CA ASP A 90 12.96 17.40 1.28
C ASP A 90 12.75 17.31 -0.25
N ARG A 91 12.66 18.46 -0.94
CA ARG A 91 12.59 18.47 -2.42
C ARG A 91 13.86 17.90 -3.06
N ALA A 92 15.04 18.19 -2.51
CA ALA A 92 16.30 17.66 -3.02
C ALA A 92 16.37 16.14 -2.82
N THR A 93 15.98 15.63 -1.66
CA THR A 93 15.96 14.18 -1.38
C THR A 93 14.99 13.43 -2.26
N ARG A 94 13.79 13.98 -2.51
CA ARG A 94 12.82 13.37 -3.45
C ARG A 94 13.35 13.29 -4.88
N ARG A 95 14.05 14.34 -5.34
CA ARG A 95 14.70 14.34 -6.66
C ARG A 95 15.83 13.32 -6.74
N TYR A 96 16.65 13.22 -5.70
CA TYR A 96 17.73 12.24 -5.61
C TYR A 96 17.20 10.81 -5.71
N GLN A 97 16.21 10.47 -4.87
CA GLN A 97 15.58 9.14 -4.84
C GLN A 97 14.96 8.80 -6.20
N ARG A 98 14.22 9.74 -6.81
CA ARG A 98 13.63 9.54 -8.15
C ARG A 98 14.68 9.30 -9.23
N ARG A 99 15.81 10.00 -9.21
CA ARG A 99 16.90 9.78 -10.18
C ARG A 99 17.62 8.47 -9.94
N GLN A 100 17.77 8.07 -8.67
CA GLN A 100 18.41 6.82 -8.28
C GLN A 100 17.62 5.61 -8.76
N THR A 101 16.28 5.64 -8.62
CA THR A 101 15.41 4.56 -9.14
C THR A 101 15.43 4.46 -10.67
N LEU A 102 15.67 5.58 -11.37
CA LEU A 102 15.77 5.63 -12.82
C LEU A 102 17.19 5.39 -13.36
N GLY A 103 18.19 5.18 -12.49
CA GLY A 103 19.60 5.02 -12.89
C GLY A 103 20.21 6.26 -13.56
N GLN A 104 19.65 7.45 -13.32
CA GLN A 104 20.11 8.69 -13.96
C GLN A 104 21.26 9.33 -13.18
N PRO A 105 22.17 10.07 -13.87
CA PRO A 105 23.22 10.82 -13.20
C PRO A 105 22.63 11.87 -12.23
N GLN A 106 23.22 11.90 -11.04
CA GLN A 106 22.80 12.79 -9.96
C GLN A 106 23.41 14.19 -10.13
N ARG A 107 22.72 15.22 -9.64
CA ARG A 107 23.27 16.58 -9.61
C ARG A 107 24.22 16.70 -8.41
N VAL A 108 25.36 17.36 -8.60
CA VAL A 108 26.37 17.56 -7.53
C VAL A 108 25.76 18.21 -6.29
N ASP A 109 24.90 19.20 -6.46
CA ASP A 109 24.23 19.88 -5.34
C ASP A 109 23.30 18.94 -4.55
N ASP A 110 22.57 18.07 -5.24
CA ASP A 110 21.66 17.11 -4.59
C ASP A 110 22.45 16.05 -3.81
N ILE A 111 23.62 15.64 -4.33
CA ILE A 111 24.55 14.74 -3.62
C ILE A 111 25.09 15.43 -2.36
N ARG A 112 25.51 16.69 -2.44
CA ARG A 112 26.04 17.44 -1.27
C ARG A 112 24.97 17.59 -0.18
N ILE A 113 23.74 17.94 -0.56
CA ILE A 113 22.63 18.09 0.38
C ILE A 113 22.28 16.75 1.02
N ASN A 114 22.27 15.65 0.26
CA ASN A 114 21.99 14.33 0.81
C ASN A 114 23.14 13.79 1.69
N ALA A 115 24.40 14.05 1.31
CA ALA A 115 25.56 13.71 2.12
C ALA A 115 25.55 14.43 3.48
N GLN A 116 25.12 15.70 3.52
CA GLN A 116 24.93 16.43 4.77
C GLN A 116 23.82 15.83 5.65
N LYS A 117 22.79 15.24 5.05
CA LYS A 117 21.71 14.56 5.79
C LYS A 117 22.17 13.24 6.43
N GLY A 118 23.08 12.51 5.78
CA GLY A 118 23.62 11.24 6.30
C GLY A 118 24.77 11.38 7.31
N ALA A 119 25.24 12.61 7.56
CA ALA A 119 26.29 12.91 8.55
C ALA A 119 25.72 13.40 9.91
N LEU A 120 24.40 13.52 10.00
CA LEU A 120 23.62 13.79 11.22
C LEU A 120 22.94 12.50 11.67
#